data_AF-A0AAV8X9F8-F1
#
_entry.id   AF-A0AAV8X9F8-F1
#
_cell.length_a   1.000
_cell.length_b   1.000
_cell.length_c   1.000
_cell.angle_alpha   90.00
_cell.angle_beta   90.00
_cell.angle_gamma   90.00
#
_symmetry.space_group_name_H-M   'P 1'
#
loop_
_entity.id
_entity.type
_entity.pdbx_description
1 polymer ?
#
loop_
_entity_poly.entity_id
_entity_poly.type
_entity_poly.pdbx_seq_one_letter_code
_entity_poly.pdbx_strand_id
1 'polypeptide(L)' 'MFTKDYGLFLTDEDNKTGVWLEPARNLEYYLLRNGDTIEYRKKLRTLRVKMLDGKSFSLYNK' A
#
# COMPACT_ATOMS: atom_id res chain seq x y z
N MET A 1 -5.46 12.41 16.11
CA MET A 1 -6.05 11.16 15.60
C MET A 1 -5.34 10.78 14.31
N PHE A 2 -4.56 9.69 14.33
CA PHE A 2 -3.63 9.23 13.29
C PHE A 2 -4.32 8.47 12.15
N THR A 3 -5.31 9.08 11.49
CA THR A 3 -6.15 8.38 10.51
C THR A 3 -5.50 8.18 9.13
N LYS A 4 -4.27 8.67 8.90
CA LYS A 4 -3.60 8.65 7.57
C LYS A 4 -2.65 7.47 7.33
N ASP A 5 -2.31 6.70 8.36
CA ASP A 5 -1.26 5.67 8.25
C ASP A 5 -1.75 4.38 7.57
N TYR A 6 -3.06 4.22 7.45
CA TYR A 6 -3.72 3.07 6.85
C TYR A 6 -4.49 3.46 5.58
N GLY A 7 -4.76 2.46 4.74
CA GLY A 7 -5.61 2.61 3.58
C GLY A 7 -6.18 1.27 3.13
N LEU A 8 -7.03 1.35 2.11
CA LEU A 8 -7.53 0.18 1.42
C LEU A 8 -6.55 -0.20 0.30
N PHE A 9 -6.22 -1.47 0.22
CA PHE A 9 -5.32 -2.04 -0.77
C PHE A 9 -6.02 -3.20 -1.46
N LEU A 10 -6.13 -3.11 -2.79
CA LEU A 10 -6.64 -4.18 -3.63
C LEU A 10 -5.45 -5.02 -4.09
N THR A 11 -5.43 -6.29 -3.70
CA THR A 11 -4.39 -7.26 -4.09
C THR A 11 -4.79 -7.96 -5.38
N ASP A 12 -3.84 -8.22 -6.26
CA ASP A 12 -4.03 -9.14 -7.38
C ASP A 12 -4.01 -10.61 -6.89
N GLU A 13 -4.55 -11.56 -7.65
CA GLU A 13 -4.63 -13.00 -7.27
C GLU A 13 -3.26 -13.56 -6.85
N ASP A 14 -2.21 -13.10 -7.50
CA ASP A 14 -0.83 -13.52 -7.28
C ASP A 14 -0.11 -12.78 -6.12
N ASN A 15 -0.75 -11.78 -5.48
CA ASN A 15 -0.17 -10.91 -4.44
C ASN A 15 1.16 -10.21 -4.81
N LYS A 16 1.57 -10.27 -6.08
CA LYS A 16 2.79 -9.61 -6.59
C LYS A 16 2.56 -8.13 -6.87
N THR A 17 1.31 -7.77 -7.13
CA THR A 17 0.84 -6.47 -7.59
C THR A 17 -0.42 -6.09 -6.83
N GLY A 18 -0.64 -4.79 -6.69
CA GLY A 18 -1.84 -4.28 -6.06
C GLY A 18 -1.86 -2.76 -6.03
N VAL A 19 -3.02 -2.20 -5.77
CA VAL A 19 -3.29 -0.77 -5.84
C VAL A 19 -3.86 -0.26 -4.53
N TRP A 20 -3.36 0.90 -4.07
CA TRP A 20 -3.98 1.63 -2.97
C TRP A 20 -5.17 2.41 -3.49
N LEU A 21 -6.32 2.26 -2.85
CA LEU A 21 -7.51 3.02 -3.22
C LEU A 21 -7.38 4.46 -2.72
N GLU A 22 -7.80 5.40 -3.57
CA GLU A 22 -7.82 6.82 -3.26
C GLU A 22 -9.07 7.16 -2.44
N PRO A 23 -8.94 7.89 -1.31
CA PRO A 23 -10.10 8.26 -0.48
C PRO A 23 -11.17 9.09 -1.20
N ALA A 24 -10.81 9.76 -2.29
CA ALA A 24 -11.69 10.60 -3.09
C ALA A 24 -12.38 9.85 -4.25
N ARG A 25 -12.09 8.55 -4.43
CA ARG A 25 -12.66 7.71 -5.48
C ARG A 25 -13.67 6.74 -4.90
N ASN A 26 -14.77 6.53 -5.63
CA ASN A 26 -15.72 5.48 -5.30
C ASN A 26 -15.17 4.10 -5.65
N LEU A 27 -15.66 3.07 -4.97
CA LEU A 27 -15.26 1.67 -5.20
C LEU A 27 -15.53 1.20 -6.63
N GLU A 28 -16.59 1.70 -7.27
CA GLU A 28 -16.95 1.38 -8.67
C GLU A 28 -15.85 1.75 -9.67
N TYR A 29 -15.02 2.75 -9.36
CA TYR A 29 -13.87 3.14 -10.20
C TYR A 29 -12.85 2.01 -10.37
N TYR A 30 -12.78 1.10 -9.39
CA TYR A 30 -11.83 -0.02 -9.37
C TYR A 30 -12.39 -1.31 -9.94
N LEU A 31 -13.60 -1.29 -10.54
CA LEU A 31 -14.25 -2.44 -11.20
C LEU A 31 -14.34 -3.70 -10.33
N LEU A 32 -14.52 -3.51 -9.02
CA LEU A 32 -14.62 -4.58 -8.03
C LEU A 32 -15.84 -5.47 -8.32
N ARG A 33 -15.66 -6.78 -8.21
CA ARG A 33 -16.70 -7.80 -8.35
C ARG A 33 -17.08 -8.36 -6.99
N ASN A 34 -18.27 -8.96 -6.92
CA ASN A 34 -18.67 -9.70 -5.73
C ASN A 34 -17.70 -10.87 -5.50
N GLY A 35 -17.09 -10.89 -4.31
CA GLY A 35 -16.05 -11.86 -3.94
C GLY A 35 -14.64 -11.28 -3.93
N ASP A 36 -14.43 -10.08 -4.48
CA ASP A 36 -13.12 -9.42 -4.43
C ASP A 36 -12.78 -9.03 -2.99
N THR A 37 -11.52 -9.25 -2.62
CA THR A 37 -11.01 -8.96 -1.28
C THR A 37 -10.23 -7.66 -1.28
N ILE A 38 -10.58 -6.77 -0.36
CA ILE A 38 -9.86 -5.51 -0.12
C ILE A 38 -9.24 -5.57 1.27
N GLU A 39 -7.94 -5.30 1.35
CA GLU A 39 -7.20 -5.29 2.60
C GLU A 39 -7.18 -3.89 3.22
N TYR A 40 -7.45 -3.79 4.52
CA TYR A 40 -7.14 -2.60 5.28
C TYR A 40 -5.71 -2.70 5.82
N ARG A 41 -4.77 -1.99 5.19
CA ARG A 41 -3.33 -2.17 5.41
C ARG A 41 -2.63 -0.88 5.83
N LYS A 42 -1.58 -1.01 6.65
CA LYS A 42 -0.68 0.11 6.97
C LYS A 42 0.14 0.49 5.74
N LYS A 43 0.07 1.76 5.34
CA LYS A 43 0.79 2.32 4.18
C LYS A 43 2.29 2.40 4.41
N LEU A 44 2.69 2.66 5.65
CA LEU A 44 4.09 2.77 6.04
C LEU A 44 4.76 1.39 5.99
N ARG A 45 5.85 1.30 5.22
CA ARG A 45 6.73 0.13 5.14
C ARG A 45 8.17 0.54 5.36
N THR A 46 8.95 -0.37 5.93
CA THR A 46 10.40 -0.21 6.00
C THR A 46 10.98 -0.30 4.59
N LEU A 47 11.76 0.70 4.19
CA LEU A 47 12.50 0.71 2.94
C LEU A 47 13.98 0.52 3.23
N ARG A 48 14.60 -0.52 2.66
CA ARG A 48 16.06 -0.68 2.70
C ARG A 48 16.66 0.04 1.50
N VAL A 49 17.54 1.01 1.76
CA VAL A 49 18.22 1.80 0.72
C VAL A 49 19.72 1.59 0.86
N LYS A 50 20.38 1.31 -0.27
CA LYS A 50 21.83 1.32 -0.38
C LYS A 50 22.27 2.70 -0.87
N MET A 51 23.06 3.37 -0.07
CA MET A 51 23.60 4.69 -0.36
C MET A 51 24.77 4.59 -1.35
N LEU A 52 25.21 5.74 -1.89
CA LEU A 52 26.31 5.82 -2.86
C LEU A 52 27.65 5.32 -2.28
N ASP A 53 27.85 5.46 -0.97
CA ASP A 53 29.02 4.93 -0.26
C ASP A 53 28.94 3.40 -0.02
N GLY A 54 27.93 2.74 -0.56
CA GLY A 54 27.71 1.30 -0.45
C GLY A 54 27.06 0.86 0.86
N LYS A 55 26.84 1.75 1.84
CA LYS A 55 26.18 1.40 3.11
C LYS A 55 24.68 1.24 2.92
N SER A 56 24.10 0.28 3.64
CA SER A 56 22.66 0.02 3.61
C SER A 56 21.98 0.55 4.87
N PHE A 57 20.92 1.33 4.71
CA PHE A 57 20.11 1.87 5.80
C PHE A 57 18.65 1.45 5.64
N SER A 58 17.98 1.20 6.77
CA SER A 58 16.53 1.00 6.79
C SER A 58 15.87 2.33 7.10
N LEU A 59 15.27 2.94 6.08
CA LEU A 59 14.47 4.14 6.23
C LEU A 59 13.08 3.73 6.73
N TYR A 60 12.73 4.23 7.91
CA TYR A 60 11.36 4.22 8.39
C TYR A 60 10.71 5.54 7.94
N ASN A 61 9.72 5.47 7.04
CA ASN A 61 8.91 6.65 6.75
C ASN A 61 8.07 6.95 8.01
N LYS A 62 8.33 8.09 8.64
CA LYS A 62 7.60 8.57 9.82
C LYS A 62 6.49 9.51 9.38
#